data_AF-A0A5R8QC71-F1
#
_entry.id   AF-A0A5R8QC71-F1
#
_cell.length_a   1.000
_cell.length_b   1.000
_cell.length_c   1.000
_cell.angle_alpha   90.00
_cell.angle_beta   90.00
_cell.angle_gamma   90.00
#
_symmetry.space_group_name_H-M   'P 1'
#
loop_
_entity.id
_entity.type
_entity.pdbx_description
1 polymer ?
#
loop_
_entity_poly.entity_id
_entity_poly.type
_entity_poly.pdbx_seq_one_letter_code
_entity_poly.pdbx_strand_id
1 'polypeptide(L)' 'MTNNLAWYITQFGLYLVAICASFYLFQFIDFKKFMRPGTEPRVIIFIHIFVSIACGFLVGNFLIAIFQIGQQMAGLV' A
#
# COMPACT_ATOMS: atom_id res chain seq x y z
N MET A 1 -8.72 3.57 -26.60
CA MET A 1 -7.67 2.72 -26.00
C MET A 1 -6.72 3.49 -25.07
N THR A 2 -6.37 4.74 -25.36
CA THR A 2 -5.50 5.61 -24.53
C THR A 2 -6.02 5.89 -23.11
N ASN A 3 -7.34 6.07 -22.93
CA ASN A 3 -7.93 6.30 -21.60
C ASN A 3 -7.72 5.13 -20.62
N ASN A 4 -7.75 3.89 -21.13
CA ASN A 4 -7.53 2.71 -20.30
C ASN A 4 -6.07 2.61 -19.86
N LEU A 5 -5.12 2.96 -20.74
CA LEU A 5 -3.69 2.98 -20.41
C LEU A 5 -3.40 4.01 -19.31
N ALA A 6 -3.91 5.23 -19.45
CA ALA A 6 -3.73 6.30 -18.46
C ALA A 6 -4.27 5.87 -17.09
N TRP A 7 -5.44 5.24 -17.07
CA TRP A 7 -6.04 4.71 -15.84
C TRP A 7 -5.14 3.66 -15.15
N TYR A 8 -4.61 2.68 -15.90
CA TYR A 8 -3.71 1.68 -15.33
C TYR A 8 -2.40 2.28 -14.80
N ILE A 9 -1.86 3.31 -15.48
CA ILE A 9 -0.67 4.03 -15.00
C ILE A 9 -0.98 4.75 -13.68
N THR A 10 -2.13 5.40 -13.58
CA THR A 10 -2.57 6.07 -12.34
C THR A 10 -2.75 5.07 -11.20
N GLN A 11 -3.37 3.92 -11.44
CA GLN A 11 -3.52 2.86 -10.45
C GLN A 11 -2.16 2.35 -9.96
N PHE A 12 -1.24 2.05 -10.88
CA PHE A 12 0.11 1.62 -10.55
C PHE A 12 0.85 2.66 -9.70
N GLY A 13 0.78 3.94 -10.08
CA GLY A 13 1.37 5.04 -9.32
C GLY A 13 0.80 5.15 -7.90
N LEU A 14 -0.53 5.00 -7.76
CA LEU A 14 -1.20 5.00 -6.45
C LEU A 14 -0.73 3.87 -5.54
N TYR A 15 -0.62 2.65 -6.06
CA TYR A 15 -0.09 1.52 -5.29
C TYR A 15 1.36 1.76 -4.87
N LEU A 16 2.20 2.24 -5.79
CA LEU A 16 3.60 2.51 -5.49
C LEU A 16 3.75 3.56 -4.37
N VAL A 17 3.00 4.66 -4.47
CA VAL A 17 2.99 5.73 -3.45
C VAL A 17 2.47 5.21 -2.12
N ALA A 18 1.38 4.42 -2.11
CA ALA A 18 0.81 3.86 -0.89
C ALA A 18 1.76 2.87 -0.19
N ILE A 19 2.49 2.06 -0.97
CA ILE A 19 3.51 1.14 -0.44
C ILE A 19 4.68 1.92 0.14
N CYS A 20 5.20 2.95 -0.55
CA CYS A 20 6.26 3.80 -0.03
C CYS A 20 5.85 4.54 1.25
N ALA A 21 4.63 5.09 1.28
CA ALA A 21 4.09 5.76 2.46
C ALA A 21 3.94 4.79 3.65
N SER A 22 3.45 3.56 3.39
CA SER A 22 3.34 2.52 4.41
C SER A 22 4.70 2.10 4.94
N PHE A 23 5.70 1.93 4.07
CA PHE A 23 7.07 1.63 4.48
C PHE A 23 7.64 2.73 5.38
N TYR A 24 7.46 3.99 5.02
CA TYR A 24 7.91 5.12 5.84
C TYR A 24 7.22 5.17 7.20
N LEU A 25 5.91 4.95 7.25
CA LEU A 25 5.15 4.90 8.51
C LEU A 25 5.61 3.75 9.41
N PHE A 26 5.91 2.60 8.83
CA PHE A 26 6.35 1.44 9.60
C PHE A 26 7.77 1.57 10.16
N GLN A 27 8.60 2.51 9.68
CA GLN A 27 9.93 2.75 10.26
C GLN A 27 9.88 3.16 11.73
N PHE A 28 8.77 3.76 12.17
CA PHE A 28 8.56 4.16 13.56
C PHE A 28 8.05 3.02 14.45
N ILE A 29 7.69 1.87 13.86
CA ILE A 29 7.18 0.71 14.61
C ILE A 29 8.34 -0.21 14.97
N ASP A 30 8.53 -0.44 16.27
CA ASP A 30 9.48 -1.42 16.76
C ASP A 30 8.90 -2.84 16.70
N PHE A 31 9.15 -3.51 15.58
CA PHE A 31 8.73 -4.90 15.37
C PHE A 31 9.36 -5.89 16.35
N LYS A 32 10.46 -5.53 17.04
CA LYS A 32 11.11 -6.42 18.02
C LYS A 32 10.21 -6.69 19.23
N LYS A 33 9.30 -5.77 19.56
CA LYS A 33 8.33 -5.95 20.65
C LYS A 33 7.33 -7.09 20.39
N PHE A 34 7.09 -7.42 19.13
CA PHE A 34 6.12 -8.44 18.72
C PHE A 34 6.79 -9.78 18.40
N MET A 35 8.12 -9.86 18.46
CA MET A 35 8.87 -11.06 18.11
C MET A 35 9.49 -11.73 19.32
N ARG A 36 9.75 -13.04 19.22
CA ARG A 36 10.45 -13.77 20.27
C ARG A 36 11.86 -13.21 20.47
N PRO A 37 12.34 -13.13 21.73
CA PRO A 37 13.74 -12.81 22.00
C PRO A 37 14.63 -13.83 21.29
N GLY A 38 15.63 -13.35 20.54
CA GLY A 38 16.52 -14.19 19.71
C GLY A 38 16.13 -14.33 18.24
N THR A 39 15.07 -13.64 17.78
CA THR A 39 14.72 -13.61 16.35
C THR A 39 15.82 -12.90 15.55
N GLU A 40 16.24 -13.53 14.43
CA GLU A 40 17.29 -12.98 13.59
C GLU A 40 16.90 -11.62 12.98
N PRO A 41 17.84 -10.65 12.89
CA PRO A 41 17.59 -9.34 12.27
C PRO A 41 17.05 -9.41 10.84
N ARG A 42 17.42 -10.45 10.09
CA ARG A 42 16.98 -10.68 8.70
C ARG A 42 15.47 -10.94 8.62
N VAL A 43 14.92 -11.70 9.56
CA VAL A 43 13.49 -12.03 9.63
C VAL A 43 12.68 -10.78 9.96
N ILE A 44 13.20 -9.92 10.85
CA ILE A 44 12.56 -8.65 11.21
C ILE A 44 12.43 -7.74 9.97
N ILE A 45 13.50 -7.59 9.20
CA ILE A 45 13.50 -6.79 7.97
C ILE A 45 12.51 -7.37 6.95
N PHE A 46 12.49 -8.70 6.78
CA PHE A 46 11.57 -9.35 5.86
C PHE A 46 10.11 -9.09 6.23
N ILE A 47 9.75 -9.24 7.50
CA ILE A 47 8.39 -8.97 7.99
C ILE A 47 8.02 -7.49 7.81
N HIS A 48 8.96 -6.58 8.09
CA HIS A 48 8.74 -5.16 7.88
C HIS A 48 8.41 -4.84 6.42
N ILE A 49 9.18 -5.37 5.47
CA ILE A 49 8.94 -5.19 4.04
C ILE A 49 7.58 -5.80 3.65
N PHE A 50 7.32 -7.03 4.09
CA PHE A 50 6.09 -7.74 3.76
C PHE A 50 4.83 -7.01 4.26
N VAL A 51 4.84 -6.56 5.52
CA VAL A 51 3.74 -5.81 6.13
C VAL A 51 3.55 -4.45 5.43
N SER A 52 4.65 -3.79 5.06
CA SER A 52 4.60 -2.52 4.31
C SER A 52 3.93 -2.68 2.96
N ILE A 53 4.28 -3.73 2.21
CA ILE A 53 3.67 -4.02 0.91
C ILE A 53 2.19 -4.37 1.07
N ALA A 54 1.86 -5.26 2.02
CA ALA A 54 0.48 -5.68 2.26
C ALA A 54 -0.42 -4.50 2.66
N CYS A 55 0.04 -3.66 3.58
CA CYS A 55 -0.69 -2.48 4.02
C CYS A 55 -0.84 -1.46 2.88
N GLY A 56 0.25 -1.15 2.16
CA GLY A 56 0.21 -0.21 1.06
C GLY A 56 -0.72 -0.64 -0.07
N PHE A 57 -0.76 -1.94 -0.38
CA PHE A 57 -1.68 -2.49 -1.36
C PHE A 57 -3.14 -2.38 -0.90
N LEU A 58 -3.44 -2.69 0.36
CA LEU A 58 -4.79 -2.54 0.93
C LEU A 58 -5.27 -1.09 0.90
N VAL A 59 -4.42 -0.15 1.33
CA VAL A 59 -4.72 1.28 1.28
C VAL A 59 -4.91 1.76 -0.15
N GLY A 60 -4.04 1.35 -1.08
CA GLY A 60 -4.18 1.68 -2.50
C GLY A 60 -5.50 1.19 -3.09
N ASN A 61 -5.89 -0.06 -2.81
CA ASN A 61 -7.18 -0.62 -3.23
C ASN A 61 -8.36 0.16 -2.64
N PHE A 62 -8.27 0.53 -1.37
CA PHE A 62 -9.31 1.30 -0.70
C PHE A 62 -9.50 2.68 -1.33
N LEU A 63 -8.41 3.39 -1.64
CA LEU A 63 -8.45 4.69 -2.31
C LEU A 63 -9.03 4.60 -3.73
N ILE A 64 -8.63 3.58 -4.49
CA ILE A 64 -9.16 3.34 -5.84
C ILE A 64 -10.67 3.05 -5.76
N ALA A 65 -11.10 2.22 -4.82
CA ALA A 65 -12.52 1.91 -4.63
C ALA A 65 -13.34 3.17 -4.30
N ILE A 66 -12.85 4.02 -3.38
CA ILE A 66 -13.51 5.30 -3.06
C ILE A 66 -13.62 6.18 -4.30
N PHE A 67 -12.53 6.29 -5.08
CA PHE A 67 -12.53 7.10 -6.29
C PHE A 67 -13.55 6.60 -7.31
N GLN A 68 -13.63 5.29 -7.53
CA GLN A 68 -14.60 4.67 -8.43
C GLN A 68 -16.05 4.91 -7.98
N ILE A 69 -16.34 4.73 -6.69
CA ILE A 69 -17.66 5.01 -6.12
C ILE A 69 -18.00 6.50 -6.28
N GLY A 70 -17.04 7.39 -6.04
CA GLY A 70 -17.20 8.83 -6.21
C GLY A 70 -17.55 9.22 -7.66
N GLN A 71 -16.89 8.59 -8.65
CA GLN A 71 -17.21 8.83 -10.06
C GLN A 71 -18.61 8.34 -10.44
N GLN A 72 -19.04 7.18 -9.91
CA GLN A 72 -20.41 6.68 -10.11
C GLN A 72 -21.46 7.62 -9.50
N MET A 73 -21.22 8.13 -8.29
CA MET A 73 -22.14 9.06 -7.63
C MET A 73 -22.20 10.44 -8.30
N ALA A 74 -21.11 10.87 -8.94
CA ALA A 74 -21.04 12.14 -9.68
C ALA A 74 -21.67 12.06 -11.10
N GLY A 75 -22.13 10.89 -11.55
CA GLY A 75 -22.66 10.70 -12.90
C GLY A 75 -21.63 10.90 -14.01
N LEU A 76 -20.34 10.77 -13.68
CA LEU A 76 -19.21 10.93 -14.60
C LEU A 76 -18.84 9.62 -15.33
N VAL A 77 -19.55 8.52 -15.04
CA VAL A 77 -19.42 7.19 -15.65
C VAL A 77 -20.80 6.62 -15.91
#